data_AF-A0A0A1DPE9-F1
#
_entry.id   AF-A0A0A1DPE9-F1
#
_cell.length_a   1.000
_cell.length_b   1.000
_cell.length_c   1.000
_cell.angle_alpha   90.00
_cell.angle_beta   90.00
_cell.angle_gamma   90.00
#
_symmetry.space_group_name_H-M   'P 1'
#
loop_
_entity.id
_entity.type
_entity.pdbx_description
1 polymer ?
#
loop_
_entity_poly.entity_id
_entity_poly.type
_entity_poly.pdbx_seq_one_letter_code
_entity_poly.pdbx_strand_id
1 'polypeptide(L)'
;MSRKPPAPPSERSAWHVVAPFARYDRSTEYTMLVPTSTIHAKEMGTLTTACGQRSDSWFKFWAEDFPMPGAEPCRDCWHVVRSTPRR
;
A
#
# COMPACT_ATOMS: atom_id res chain seq x y z
N MET A 1 -24.06 27.21 -8.28
CA MET A 1 -22.72 26.59 -8.22
C MET A 1 -22.91 25.10 -7.99
N SER A 2 -22.92 24.29 -9.06
CA SER A 2 -23.11 22.83 -8.93
C SER A 2 -21.81 22.18 -8.48
N ARG A 3 -21.80 21.58 -7.29
CA ARG A 3 -20.67 20.75 -6.85
C ARG A 3 -20.71 19.46 -7.66
N LYS A 4 -19.63 19.16 -8.36
CA LYS A 4 -19.43 17.85 -9.01
C LYS A 4 -19.57 16.77 -7.92
N PRO A 5 -20.43 15.75 -8.10
CA PRO A 5 -20.53 14.67 -7.12
C PRO A 5 -19.17 13.97 -6.98
N PRO A 6 -18.81 13.49 -5.77
CA PRO A 6 -17.59 12.73 -5.58
C PRO A 6 -17.61 11.53 -6.55
N ALA A 7 -16.46 11.23 -7.16
CA ALA A 7 -16.35 10.03 -7.98
C ALA A 7 -16.80 8.82 -7.14
N PRO A 8 -17.46 7.81 -7.76
CA PRO A 8 -17.74 6.56 -7.06
C PRO A 8 -16.41 6.02 -6.50
N PRO A 9 -16.40 5.32 -5.36
CA PRO A 9 -15.19 4.71 -4.85
C PRO A 9 -14.63 3.85 -5.98
N SER A 10 -13.50 4.29 -6.54
CA SER A 10 -12.72 3.50 -7.47
C SER A 10 -12.55 2.13 -6.84
N GLU A 11 -12.85 1.06 -7.59
CA GLU A 11 -12.60 -0.33 -7.19
C GLU A 11 -11.23 -0.40 -6.54
N ARG A 12 -11.20 -0.35 -5.20
CA ARG A 12 -9.96 -0.19 -4.46
C ARG A 12 -9.16 -1.44 -4.76
N SER A 13 -7.89 -1.27 -5.10
CA SER A 13 -6.99 -2.41 -5.27
C SER A 13 -7.15 -3.34 -4.07
N ALA A 14 -7.35 -4.63 -4.31
CA ALA A 14 -7.43 -5.64 -3.24
C ALA A 14 -6.13 -5.71 -2.41
N TRP A 15 -5.06 -5.07 -2.90
CA TRP A 15 -3.73 -5.04 -2.33
C TRP A 15 -3.42 -3.70 -1.68
N HIS A 16 -3.04 -3.74 -0.40
CA HIS A 16 -2.52 -2.60 0.34
C HIS A 16 -1.01 -2.68 0.52
N VAL A 17 -0.39 -1.52 0.73
CA VAL A 17 1.04 -1.41 0.99
C VAL A 17 1.35 -1.67 2.47
N VAL A 18 2.31 -2.54 2.73
CA VAL A 18 2.88 -2.79 4.06
C VAL A 18 4.40 -2.78 4.05
N ALA A 19 5.04 -2.43 5.17
CA ALA A 19 6.49 -2.52 5.33
C ALA A 19 6.87 -2.88 6.78
N PRO A 20 7.95 -3.65 7.00
CA PRO A 20 8.42 -3.98 8.35
C PRO A 20 8.97 -2.75 9.10
N PHE A 21 9.54 -1.77 8.38
CA PHE A 21 10.08 -0.56 8.97
C PHE A 21 9.54 0.70 8.31
N ALA A 22 9.25 1.70 9.13
CA ALA A 22 8.77 3.01 8.72
C ALA A 22 9.29 4.08 9.66
N ARG A 23 9.29 5.33 9.20
CA ARG A 23 9.53 6.51 10.03
C ARG A 23 8.43 7.52 9.81
N TYR A 24 8.22 8.38 10.80
CA TYR A 24 7.41 9.57 10.61
C TYR A 24 8.28 10.64 9.96
N ASP A 25 7.86 11.13 8.81
CA ASP A 25 8.39 12.34 8.21
C ASP A 25 7.52 13.52 8.61
N ARG A 26 8.14 14.53 9.23
CA ARG A 26 7.46 15.75 9.66
C ARG A 26 7.82 16.86 8.69
N SER A 27 6.87 17.20 7.85
CA SER A 27 6.88 18.48 7.13
C SER A 27 6.27 19.57 8.01
N THR A 28 6.39 20.83 7.60
CA THR A 28 5.76 21.97 8.28
C THR A 28 4.24 21.89 8.31
N GLU A 29 3.62 21.15 7.39
CA GLU A 29 2.16 21.08 7.21
C GLU A 29 1.56 19.75 7.67
N TYR A 30 2.31 18.65 7.54
CA TYR A 30 1.81 17.30 7.78
C TYR A 30 2.86 16.37 8.39
N THR A 31 2.39 15.43 9.21
CA THR A 31 3.17 14.26 9.63
C THR A 31 2.73 13.06 8.80
N MET A 32 3.64 12.49 8.02
CA MET A 32 3.37 11.33 7.15
C MET A 32 4.20 10.13 7.58
N LEU A 33 3.63 8.93 7.46
CA LEU A 33 4.39 7.69 7.65
C LEU A 33 5.04 7.33 6.31
N VAL A 34 6.37 7.18 6.29
CA VAL A 34 7.12 6.79 5.09
C VAL A 34 7.84 5.46 5.33
N PRO A 35 7.81 4.51 4.39
CA PRO A 35 8.53 3.26 4.52
C PRO A 35 10.03 3.53 4.47
N THR A 36 10.80 2.82 5.30
CA THR A 36 12.28 2.90 5.30
C THR A 36 12.92 1.58 4.84
N SER A 37 12.09 0.65 4.38
CA SER A 37 12.48 -0.65 3.84
C SER A 37 11.69 -0.93 2.57
N THR A 38 12.02 -2.04 1.89
CA THR A 38 11.22 -2.59 0.80
C THR A 38 9.74 -2.69 1.19
N ILE A 39 8.85 -2.26 0.30
CA ILE A 39 7.41 -2.36 0.48
C ILE A 39 6.87 -3.67 -0.08
N HIS A 40 5.82 -4.20 0.54
CA HIS A 40 5.16 -5.43 0.12
C HIS A 40 3.67 -5.21 -0.10
N ALA A 41 3.11 -6.04 -0.96
CA ALA A 41 1.68 -6.09 -1.21
C ALA A 41 1.02 -7.08 -0.25
N LYS A 42 -0.09 -6.67 0.36
CA LYS A 42 -0.89 -7.51 1.24
C LYS A 42 -2.36 -7.46 0.83
N GLU A 43 -2.96 -8.64 0.66
CA GLU A 43 -4.39 -8.74 0.35
C GLU A 43 -5.21 -8.44 1.61
N MET A 44 -6.30 -7.68 1.44
CA MET A 44 -7.20 -7.34 2.54
C MET A 44 -7.73 -8.62 3.22
N GLY A 45 -7.74 -8.64 4.56
CA GLY A 45 -8.23 -9.78 5.34
C GLY A 45 -7.22 -10.91 5.57
N THR A 46 -6.04 -10.85 4.95
CA THR A 46 -4.97 -11.84 5.16
C THR A 46 -3.95 -11.37 6.21
N LEU A 47 -3.09 -12.28 6.69
CA LEU A 47 -1.93 -11.95 7.52
C LEU A 47 -0.60 -12.06 6.76
N THR A 48 -0.65 -12.47 5.50
CA THR A 48 0.51 -12.82 4.69
C THR A 48 0.59 -11.89 3.48
N THR A 49 1.80 -11.48 3.12
CA THR A 49 2.03 -10.72 1.89
C THR A 49 1.93 -11.63 0.67
N ALA A 50 1.83 -11.02 -0.52
CA ALA A 50 1.85 -11.75 -1.78
C ALA A 50 3.12 -12.63 -1.97
N CYS A 51 4.24 -12.25 -1.34
CA CYS A 51 5.48 -13.04 -1.35
C CYS A 51 5.57 -14.07 -0.22
N GLY A 52 4.49 -14.35 0.51
CA GLY A 52 4.44 -15.41 1.52
C GLY A 52 4.96 -15.02 2.91
N GLN A 53 5.33 -13.76 3.15
CA GLN A 53 5.83 -13.32 4.46
C GLN A 53 4.71 -12.91 5.41
N ARG A 54 4.83 -13.25 6.69
CA ARG A 54 3.90 -12.77 7.73
C ARG A 54 4.09 -11.28 7.97
N SER A 55 2.97 -10.56 8.05
CA SER A 55 2.91 -9.09 8.10
C SER A 55 1.96 -8.59 9.20
N ASP A 56 1.73 -9.38 10.24
CA ASP A 56 0.86 -9.06 11.35
C ASP A 56 1.41 -7.91 12.22
N SER A 57 2.73 -7.75 12.31
CA SER A 57 3.40 -6.68 13.05
C SER A 57 3.86 -5.49 12.19
N TRP A 58 3.56 -5.50 10.89
CA TRP A 58 4.11 -4.51 9.95
C TRP A 58 3.28 -3.23 9.89
N PHE A 59 3.93 -2.14 9.49
CA PHE A 59 3.26 -0.87 9.23
C PHE A 59 2.39 -0.97 7.99
N LYS A 60 1.18 -0.39 8.06
CA LYS A 60 0.21 -0.39 6.97
C LYS A 60 0.02 1.03 6.45
N PHE A 61 0.11 1.21 5.14
CA PHE A 61 0.02 2.50 4.48
C PHE A 61 -1.32 2.60 3.73
N TRP A 62 -2.40 2.78 4.48
CA TRP A 62 -3.78 2.65 3.99
C TRP A 62 -4.21 3.65 2.91
N ALA A 63 -3.51 4.77 2.80
CA ALA A 63 -3.79 5.81 1.80
C ALA A 63 -3.16 5.50 0.44
N GLU A 64 -2.31 4.47 0.35
CA GLU A 64 -1.48 4.21 -0.81
C GLU A 64 -1.83 2.87 -1.46
N ASP A 65 -1.95 2.89 -2.78
CA ASP A 65 -2.05 1.69 -3.59
C ASP A 65 -0.67 1.05 -3.76
N PHE A 66 -0.62 -0.27 -3.93
CA PHE A 66 0.62 -0.95 -4.30
C PHE A 66 0.82 -0.90 -5.83
N PRO A 67 1.97 -0.39 -6.33
CA PRO A 67 3.16 0.05 -5.60
C PRO A 67 3.02 1.52 -5.16
N MET A 68 3.63 1.85 -4.02
CA MET A 68 3.71 3.24 -3.56
C MET A 68 4.80 4.00 -4.36
N PRO A 69 4.50 5.16 -4.96
CA PRO A 69 5.50 5.98 -5.63
C PRO A 69 6.66 6.36 -4.69
N GLY A 70 7.90 6.28 -5.19
CA GLY A 70 9.09 6.65 -4.42
C GLY A 70 9.58 5.61 -3.39
N ALA A 71 8.90 4.47 -3.27
CA ALA A 71 9.34 3.35 -2.45
C ALA A 71 9.75 2.14 -3.31
N GLU A 72 10.73 1.37 -2.86
CA GLU A 72 11.20 0.18 -3.57
C GLU A 72 10.25 -1.02 -3.33
N PRO A 73 9.58 -1.56 -4.38
CA PRO A 73 8.68 -2.69 -4.20
C PRO A 73 9.43 -4.03 -4.15
N CYS A 74 8.95 -4.92 -3.29
CA CYS A 74 9.34 -6.33 -3.32
C CYS A 74 9.03 -6.92 -4.70
N ARG A 75 10.06 -7.46 -5.35
CA ARG A 75 9.97 -8.02 -6.71
C ARG A 75 8.87 -9.07 -6.84
N ASP A 76 8.76 -9.99 -5.89
CA ASP A 76 7.77 -11.08 -5.93
C ASP A 76 6.35 -10.54 -5.76
N CYS A 77 6.16 -9.62 -4.81
CA CYS A 77 4.87 -8.93 -4.64
C CYS A 77 4.47 -8.18 -5.91
N TRP A 78 5.42 -7.49 -6.55
CA TRP A 78 5.20 -6.77 -7.81
C TRP A 78 4.73 -7.69 -8.93
N HIS A 79 5.39 -8.85 -9.09
CA HIS A 79 4.98 -9.83 -10.10
C HIS A 79 3.57 -10.37 -9.82
N VAL A 80 3.26 -10.76 -8.58
CA VAL A 80 1.92 -11.27 -8.21
C VAL A 80 0.84 -10.24 -8.49
N VAL A 81 1.01 -9.00 -8.02
CA VAL A 81 0.02 -7.93 -8.19
C VAL A 81 -0.21 -7.62 -9.67
N ARG A 82 0.83 -7.59 -10.50
CA ARG A 82 0.69 -7.36 -11.95
C ARG A 82 0.04 -8.51 -12.70
N SER A 83 0.16 -9.73 -12.19
CA SER A 83 -0.43 -10.93 -12.80
C SER A 83 -1.87 -11.19 -12.35
N THR A 84 -2.31 -10.55 -11.26
CA THR A 84 -3.66 -10.72 -10.72
C THR A 84 -4.62 -9.76 -11.41
N PRO A 85 -5.66 -10.24 -12.12
CA PRO A 85 -6.69 -9.36 -12.67
C PRO A 85 -7.33 -8.54 -11.56
N ARG A 86 -7.55 -7.24 -11.79
CA ARG A 86 -8.38 -6.42 -10.90
C ARG A 86 -9.79 -7.01 -10.95
N ARG A 87 -10.29 -7.46 -9.81
CA ARG A 87 -11.63 -8.02 -9.64
C ARG A 87 -12.65 -6.93 -9.36
#